data_AF-A0A7S0WB39-F1
#
_entry.id   AF-A0A7S0WB39-F1
#
_cell.length_a   1.000
_cell.length_b   1.000
_cell.length_c   1.000
_cell.angle_alpha   90.00
_cell.angle_beta   90.00
_cell.angle_gamma   90.00
#
_symmetry.space_group_name_H-M   'P 1'
#
loop_
_entity.id
_entity.type
_entity.pdbx_description
1 polymer ?
#
loop_
_entity_poly.entity_id
_entity_poly.type
_entity_poly.pdbx_seq_one_letter_code
_entity_poly.pdbx_strand_id
1 'polypeptide(L)'
;VVVVMVRTSTTTAGRSTSQGSTRVQPPARAVERRVRCARTVRAAGGVSGGEGKDFMKRAFERARGMLENVGERTGVATSGMKCDIDAPTWGELERMLSELPQEPVDDEVSDASASERLFGSTSIPRVKLYRDSASWCPYSQKIWMQLEEKRIPYVKEKINMRCYGLKPESFMKIAPSGALPVIELDGQVISESSVIARVIEDEFPEHKPLLPYAPGSAEGERARYLMQMERALFGRWMQWITSSWSDGSGYSAYSEVLDSVDAELGSGGGPYFMGSDFTMVDI
;
A
#
# COMPACT_ATOMS: atom_id res chain seq x y z
N VAL A 1 -0.37 1.88 8.79
CA VAL A 1 0.62 1.59 7.74
C VAL A 1 1.34 0.33 8.19
N VAL A 2 0.86 -0.83 7.76
CA VAL A 2 1.52 -2.10 8.05
C VAL A 2 2.64 -2.23 7.03
N VAL A 3 3.88 -2.27 7.50
CA VAL A 3 5.06 -2.55 6.67
C VAL A 3 5.17 -4.07 6.61
N VAL A 4 4.71 -4.67 5.52
CA VAL A 4 4.90 -6.11 5.26
C VAL A 4 6.29 -6.28 4.65
N MET A 5 7.19 -6.93 5.39
CA MET A 5 8.50 -7.35 4.88
C MET A 5 8.29 -8.67 4.14
N VAL A 6 8.29 -8.64 2.81
CA VAL A 6 8.17 -9.83 1.95
C VAL A 6 9.47 -10.62 2.02
N ARG A 7 9.38 -11.93 2.25
CA ARG A 7 10.52 -12.87 2.28
C ARG A 7 10.39 -13.76 1.05
N THR A 8 11.27 -13.61 0.06
CA THR A 8 11.23 -14.45 -1.14
C THR A 8 12.24 -15.61 -1.04
N SER A 9 11.79 -16.83 -1.36
CA SER A 9 12.63 -18.04 -1.46
C SER A 9 13.16 -18.19 -2.89
N THR A 10 14.48 -18.08 -3.09
CA THR A 10 15.11 -18.25 -4.40
C THR A 10 15.44 -19.72 -4.70
N THR A 11 14.94 -20.21 -5.83
CA THR A 11 15.37 -21.48 -6.45
C THR A 11 16.43 -21.18 -7.51
N THR A 12 17.61 -21.79 -7.38
CA THR A 12 18.78 -21.53 -8.23
C THR A 12 18.65 -22.27 -9.57
N ALA A 13 18.64 -21.54 -10.69
CA ALA A 13 18.90 -22.09 -12.02
C ALA A 13 20.15 -21.41 -12.61
N GLY A 14 21.21 -22.18 -12.83
CA GLY A 14 22.47 -21.67 -13.34
C GLY A 14 22.53 -21.62 -14.86
N ARG A 15 23.21 -20.60 -15.42
CA ARG A 15 24.18 -20.82 -16.52
C ARG A 15 25.06 -19.62 -16.89
N SER A 16 26.34 -19.96 -17.06
CA SER A 16 27.34 -19.55 -18.05
C SER A 16 27.51 -18.08 -18.46
N THR A 17 28.70 -17.59 -18.12
CA THR A 17 29.42 -16.42 -18.64
C THR A 17 29.72 -16.46 -20.14
N SER A 18 29.56 -15.31 -20.81
CA SER A 18 30.47 -14.85 -21.87
C SER A 18 30.48 -13.32 -21.99
N GLN A 19 31.66 -12.74 -21.90
CA GLN A 19 31.98 -11.31 -21.98
C GLN A 19 31.82 -10.74 -23.40
N GLY A 20 31.57 -9.42 -23.50
CA GLY A 20 32.05 -8.65 -24.65
C GLY A 20 31.27 -7.38 -25.03
N SER A 21 31.84 -6.23 -24.65
CA SER A 21 32.03 -5.06 -25.53
C SER A 21 31.03 -3.88 -25.54
N THR A 22 31.65 -2.71 -25.27
CA THR A 22 31.44 -1.35 -25.83
C THR A 22 30.23 -0.52 -25.40
N ARG A 23 30.49 0.38 -24.43
CA ARG A 23 29.64 1.48 -24.00
C ARG A 23 29.78 2.67 -24.96
N VAL A 24 28.70 3.02 -25.66
CA VAL A 24 28.55 4.27 -26.41
C VAL A 24 27.63 5.19 -25.59
N GLN A 25 28.12 6.34 -25.15
CA GLN A 25 27.32 7.40 -24.53
C GLN A 25 26.62 8.26 -25.60
N PRO A 26 25.34 8.63 -25.40
CA PRO A 26 24.75 9.79 -26.06
C PRO A 26 24.60 11.00 -25.11
N PRO A 27 24.48 12.23 -25.66
CA PRO A 27 24.81 13.46 -24.96
C PRO A 27 23.65 14.08 -24.17
N ALA A 28 24.05 14.87 -23.16
CA ALA A 28 23.21 15.67 -22.29
C ALA A 28 22.46 16.79 -23.03
N ARG A 29 21.19 16.99 -22.68
CA ARG A 29 20.51 18.31 -22.60
C ARG A 29 19.12 18.16 -21.99
N ALA A 30 18.93 18.65 -20.77
CA ALA A 30 17.62 19.05 -20.26
C ALA A 30 17.78 20.37 -19.50
N VAL A 31 16.97 21.34 -19.93
CA VAL A 31 16.94 22.72 -19.48
C VAL A 31 16.21 22.79 -18.14
N GLU A 32 16.89 23.21 -17.08
CA GLU A 32 16.27 23.55 -15.79
C GLU A 32 15.37 24.80 -15.95
N ARG A 33 14.06 24.62 -15.80
CA ARG A 33 13.14 25.75 -15.50
C ARG A 33 12.83 25.76 -14.01
N ARG A 34 13.58 26.59 -13.27
CA ARG A 34 13.25 26.99 -11.89
C ARG A 34 12.01 27.88 -11.89
N VAL A 35 10.89 27.38 -11.38
CA VAL A 35 9.74 28.22 -11.00
C VAL A 35 9.92 28.64 -9.55
N ARG A 36 10.26 29.92 -9.32
CA ARG A 36 10.20 30.56 -8.00
C ARG A 36 8.74 30.93 -7.72
N CYS A 37 8.13 30.31 -6.73
CA CYS A 37 6.88 30.81 -6.16
C CYS A 37 7.21 31.85 -5.08
N ALA A 38 7.12 33.13 -5.42
CA ALA A 38 7.11 34.22 -4.47
C ALA A 38 5.74 34.28 -3.80
N ARG A 39 5.68 34.16 -2.47
CA ARG A 39 4.44 34.41 -1.71
C ARG A 39 4.61 35.72 -0.96
N THR A 40 4.11 36.80 -1.57
CA THR A 40 3.78 38.04 -0.87
C THR A 40 2.62 37.78 0.10
N VAL A 41 2.87 37.90 1.40
CA VAL A 41 1.81 38.03 2.40
C VAL A 41 1.70 39.51 2.75
N ARG A 42 0.55 40.10 2.40
CA ARG A 42 0.15 41.43 2.86
C ARG A 42 0.02 41.39 4.39
N ALA A 43 0.75 42.26 5.07
CA ALA A 43 0.58 42.49 6.50
C ALA A 43 -0.82 43.09 6.76
N ALA A 44 -1.60 42.42 7.61
CA ALA A 44 -2.78 43.00 8.23
C ALA A 44 -2.51 43.12 9.74
N GLY A 45 -2.51 44.37 10.20
CA GLY A 45 -2.84 44.86 11.54
C GLY A 45 -2.36 44.05 12.76
N GLY A 46 -1.38 44.61 13.47
CA GLY A 46 -1.01 44.14 14.80
C GLY A 46 -2.07 44.44 15.86
N VAL A 47 -2.16 43.55 16.85
CA VAL A 47 -2.58 43.88 18.22
C VAL A 47 -1.47 43.41 19.15
N SER A 48 -1.04 44.33 20.00
CA SER A 48 0.09 44.28 20.91
C SER A 48 -0.09 43.28 22.07
N GLY A 49 1.01 42.60 22.39
CA GLY A 49 1.56 42.35 23.74
C GLY A 49 0.62 41.99 24.89
N GLY A 50 0.78 40.78 25.43
CA GLY A 50 0.35 40.39 26.77
C GLY A 50 -0.80 39.38 26.80
N GLU A 51 -1.97 39.75 26.30
CA GLU A 51 -3.22 39.01 26.56
C GLU A 51 -3.37 37.70 25.75
N GLY A 52 -2.81 37.64 24.54
CA GLY A 52 -2.92 36.46 23.67
C GLY A 52 -2.15 35.24 24.17
N LYS A 53 -1.03 35.43 24.89
CA LYS A 53 -0.26 34.34 25.50
C LYS A 53 -0.99 33.75 26.70
N ASP A 54 -1.62 34.60 27.51
CA ASP A 54 -2.43 34.18 28.65
C ASP A 54 -3.74 33.51 28.22
N PHE A 55 -4.31 33.88 27.07
CA PHE A 55 -5.45 33.17 26.50
C PHE A 55 -5.06 31.77 26.04
N MET A 56 -3.96 31.62 25.29
CA MET A 56 -3.47 30.32 24.83
C MET A 56 -3.05 29.42 25.98
N LYS A 57 -2.43 29.96 27.03
CA LYS A 57 -2.05 29.21 28.22
C LYS A 57 -3.28 28.71 29.00
N ARG A 58 -4.30 29.56 29.17
CA ARG A 58 -5.58 29.19 29.81
C ARG A 58 -6.43 28.23 28.96
N ALA A 59 -6.28 28.26 27.63
CA ALA A 59 -6.91 27.30 26.74
C ALA A 59 -6.21 25.93 26.83
N PHE A 60 -4.88 25.91 26.90
CA PHE A 60 -4.10 24.68 27.12
C PHE A 60 -4.36 24.07 28.49
N GLU A 61 -4.40 24.86 29.56
CA GLU A 61 -4.69 24.36 30.91
C GLU A 61 -6.12 23.82 31.02
N ARG A 62 -7.10 24.44 30.33
CA ARG A 62 -8.47 23.91 30.24
C ARG A 62 -8.56 22.63 29.42
N ALA A 63 -7.83 22.53 28.31
CA ALA A 63 -7.74 21.31 27.52
C ALA A 63 -7.07 20.17 28.30
N ARG A 64 -6.02 20.48 29.07
CA ARG A 64 -5.33 19.54 29.96
C ARG A 64 -6.26 19.05 31.08
N GLY A 65 -7.00 19.95 31.73
CA GLY A 65 -7.99 19.60 32.73
C GLY A 65 -9.17 18.80 32.17
N MET A 66 -9.58 19.04 30.92
CA MET A 66 -10.58 18.20 30.24
C MET A 66 -10.03 16.79 29.96
N LEU A 67 -8.78 16.66 29.52
CA LEU A 67 -8.15 15.36 29.29
C LEU A 67 -7.95 14.56 30.59
N GLU A 68 -7.57 15.22 31.68
CA GLU A 68 -7.44 14.60 33.00
C GLU A 68 -8.81 14.11 33.54
N ASN A 69 -9.89 14.87 33.33
CA ASN A 69 -11.25 14.49 33.75
C ASN A 69 -11.92 13.42 32.86
N VAL A 70 -11.49 13.27 31.59
CA VAL A 70 -11.98 12.18 30.70
C VAL A 70 -11.45 10.82 31.18
N GLY A 71 -10.26 10.79 31.77
CA GLY A 71 -9.71 9.58 32.40
C GLY A 71 -10.52 9.10 33.61
N GLU A 72 -11.07 10.02 34.42
CA GLU A 72 -11.85 9.66 35.61
C GLU A 72 -13.32 9.28 35.30
N ARG A 73 -13.92 9.87 34.26
CA ARG A 73 -15.36 9.66 33.96
C ARG A 73 -15.68 8.39 33.18
N THR A 74 -14.68 7.72 32.61
CA THR A 74 -14.92 6.53 31.78
C THR A 74 -14.87 5.22 32.58
N GLY A 75 -14.37 5.21 33.82
CA GLY A 75 -14.31 3.98 34.63
C GLY A 75 -13.55 2.82 33.96
N VAL A 76 -12.89 3.08 32.82
CA VAL A 76 -12.00 2.15 32.16
C VAL A 76 -10.71 2.27 32.93
N ALA A 77 -10.48 1.32 33.83
CA ALA A 77 -9.15 1.10 34.34
C ALA A 77 -8.23 0.94 33.12
N THR A 78 -7.37 1.93 32.86
CA THR A 78 -6.16 1.73 32.10
C THR A 78 -5.24 0.88 32.97
N SER A 79 -5.65 -0.37 33.23
CA SER A 79 -4.69 -1.44 33.47
C SER A 79 -3.76 -1.36 32.28
N GLY A 80 -2.58 -0.81 32.50
CA GLY A 80 -1.61 -0.59 31.44
C GLY A 80 -1.55 -1.85 30.62
N MET A 81 -1.99 -1.75 29.36
CA MET A 81 -1.62 -2.73 28.35
C MET A 81 -0.10 -2.67 28.34
N LYS A 82 0.53 -3.54 29.12
CA LYS A 82 1.90 -3.91 28.91
C LYS A 82 1.91 -4.50 27.51
N CYS A 83 2.27 -3.66 26.57
CA CYS A 83 2.75 -4.11 25.29
C CYS A 83 4.12 -4.71 25.59
N ASP A 84 4.14 -5.92 26.15
CA ASP A 84 5.33 -6.76 26.19
C ASP A 84 5.55 -7.22 24.75
N ILE A 85 5.92 -6.26 23.88
CA ILE A 85 6.36 -6.57 22.53
C ILE A 85 7.71 -7.24 22.73
N ASP A 86 7.76 -8.54 22.50
CA ASP A 86 8.99 -9.32 22.38
C ASP A 86 9.70 -8.93 21.07
N ALA A 87 10.04 -7.64 20.94
CA ALA A 87 10.75 -7.09 19.80
C ALA A 87 12.25 -7.32 20.01
N PRO A 88 12.96 -7.88 19.02
CA PRO A 88 14.41 -8.01 19.10
C PRO A 88 15.07 -6.64 19.29
N THR A 89 16.17 -6.63 20.02
CA THR A 89 17.03 -5.45 20.15
C THR A 89 17.63 -5.07 18.80
N TRP A 90 18.05 -3.82 18.63
CA TRP A 90 18.73 -3.36 17.40
C TRP A 90 19.94 -4.23 17.03
N GLY A 91 20.73 -4.68 18.01
CA GLY A 91 21.88 -5.55 17.76
C GLY A 91 21.47 -6.97 17.31
N GLU A 92 20.34 -7.49 17.81
CA GLU A 92 19.79 -8.76 17.31
C GLU A 92 19.25 -8.62 15.89
N LEU A 93 18.58 -7.50 15.57
CA LEU A 93 18.12 -7.20 14.20
C LEU A 93 19.29 -7.08 13.23
N GLU A 94 20.38 -6.39 13.59
CA GLU A 94 21.58 -6.28 12.77
C GLU A 94 22.21 -7.65 12.50
N ARG A 95 22.28 -8.53 13.52
CA ARG A 95 22.75 -9.90 13.36
C ARG A 95 21.84 -10.70 12.43
N MET A 96 20.53 -10.67 12.66
CA MET A 96 19.54 -11.35 11.81
C MET A 96 19.66 -10.86 10.36
N LEU A 97 19.80 -9.55 10.14
CA LEU A 97 19.96 -8.97 8.81
C LEU A 97 21.24 -9.47 8.11
N SER A 98 22.33 -9.64 8.85
CA SER A 98 23.59 -10.16 8.29
C SER A 98 23.51 -11.63 7.86
N GLU A 99 22.61 -12.40 8.46
CA GLU A 99 22.37 -13.82 8.14
C GLU A 99 21.38 -13.99 6.98
N LEU A 100 20.59 -12.96 6.66
CA LEU A 100 19.64 -13.02 5.55
C LEU A 100 20.36 -12.90 4.19
N PRO A 101 19.89 -13.66 3.18
CA PRO A 101 20.34 -13.47 1.81
C PRO A 101 20.11 -12.01 1.40
N GLN A 102 21.15 -11.35 0.89
CA GLN A 102 21.01 -10.02 0.32
C GLN A 102 20.20 -10.15 -0.97
N GLU A 103 19.05 -9.49 -1.04
CA GLU A 103 18.28 -9.46 -2.27
C GLU A 103 19.06 -8.72 -3.36
N PRO A 104 18.97 -9.16 -4.63
CA PRO A 104 19.56 -8.42 -5.74
C PRO A 104 19.05 -6.99 -5.73
N VAL A 105 19.97 -6.02 -5.79
CA VAL A 105 19.57 -4.62 -5.98
C VAL A 105 18.97 -4.51 -7.38
N ASP A 106 17.69 -4.12 -7.44
CA ASP A 106 17.04 -3.82 -8.70
C ASP A 106 17.52 -2.43 -9.17
N ASP A 107 18.30 -2.41 -10.24
CA ASP A 107 18.84 -1.18 -10.82
C ASP A 107 17.76 -0.32 -11.50
N GLU A 108 16.56 -0.87 -11.75
CA GLU A 108 15.43 -0.11 -12.29
C GLU A 108 14.74 0.70 -11.19
N VAL A 109 14.30 1.91 -11.53
CA VAL A 109 13.53 2.76 -10.61
C VAL A 109 12.19 2.09 -10.29
N SER A 110 12.07 1.52 -9.08
CA SER A 110 10.83 0.90 -8.56
C SER A 110 9.92 1.90 -7.84
N ASP A 111 10.36 3.16 -7.70
CA ASP A 111 9.65 4.10 -6.86
C ASP A 111 8.23 4.44 -7.36
N ALA A 112 7.43 5.01 -6.46
CA ALA A 112 6.05 5.38 -6.76
C ALA A 112 5.93 6.38 -7.94
N SER A 113 7.02 7.02 -8.37
CA SER A 113 7.06 7.98 -9.47
C SER A 113 7.35 7.36 -10.86
N ALA A 114 8.03 6.21 -10.94
CA ALA A 114 8.45 5.60 -12.21
C ALA A 114 7.30 5.27 -13.17
N SER A 115 7.21 5.85 -14.37
CA SER A 115 6.09 5.58 -15.29
C SER A 115 6.07 4.19 -15.92
N GLU A 116 7.13 3.40 -15.78
CA GLU A 116 7.28 2.08 -16.38
C GLU A 116 8.11 1.19 -15.46
N ARG A 117 7.87 -0.12 -15.55
CA ARG A 117 8.62 -1.16 -14.85
C ARG A 117 8.80 -2.35 -15.79
N LEU A 118 10.04 -2.74 -16.07
CA LEU A 118 10.37 -3.74 -17.09
C LEU A 118 10.99 -5.02 -16.52
N PHE A 119 11.56 -4.98 -15.32
CA PHE A 119 12.21 -6.13 -14.67
C PHE A 119 13.30 -6.77 -15.55
N GLY A 120 14.03 -5.96 -16.31
CA GLY A 120 15.06 -6.41 -17.26
C GLY A 120 14.52 -6.88 -18.61
N SER A 121 13.20 -6.87 -18.82
CA SER A 121 12.60 -7.21 -20.11
C SER A 121 12.85 -6.13 -21.16
N THR A 122 13.10 -6.55 -22.40
CA THR A 122 13.19 -5.65 -23.57
C THR A 122 11.90 -5.61 -24.39
N SER A 123 10.88 -6.39 -24.02
CA SER A 123 9.59 -6.41 -24.70
C SER A 123 8.74 -5.21 -24.34
N ILE A 124 7.90 -4.75 -25.25
CA ILE A 124 6.87 -3.75 -24.94
C ILE A 124 5.91 -4.35 -23.89
N PRO A 125 5.66 -3.67 -22.77
CA PRO A 125 4.73 -4.16 -21.77
C PRO A 125 3.32 -4.38 -22.32
N ARG A 126 2.75 -5.56 -22.04
CA ARG A 126 1.36 -5.90 -22.38
C ARG A 126 0.33 -5.16 -21.50
N VAL A 127 0.75 -4.81 -20.27
CA VAL A 127 -0.10 -4.20 -19.24
C VAL A 127 0.14 -2.70 -19.16
N LYS A 128 -0.93 -1.92 -19.25
CA LYS A 128 -0.95 -0.52 -18.81
C LYS A 128 -1.88 -0.37 -17.61
N LEU A 129 -1.34 0.00 -16.46
CA LEU A 129 -2.08 0.22 -15.21
C LEU A 129 -2.44 1.69 -15.03
N TYR A 130 -3.74 1.98 -14.96
CA TYR A 130 -4.26 3.25 -14.47
C TYR A 130 -4.49 3.16 -12.97
N ARG A 131 -3.77 3.99 -12.21
CA ARG A 131 -3.81 3.98 -10.75
C ARG A 131 -3.87 5.37 -10.15
N ASP A 132 -4.25 5.41 -8.90
CA ASP A 132 -4.26 6.62 -8.08
C ASP A 132 -2.89 7.32 -8.04
N SER A 133 -2.86 8.61 -8.42
CA SER A 133 -1.68 9.48 -8.36
C SER A 133 -1.05 9.60 -6.97
N ALA A 134 -1.86 9.62 -5.93
CA ALA A 134 -1.47 9.79 -4.53
C ALA A 134 -1.19 8.46 -3.81
N SER A 135 -1.45 7.32 -4.46
CA SER A 135 -1.29 5.98 -3.89
C SER A 135 -2.12 5.76 -2.60
N TRP A 136 -3.28 6.40 -2.48
CA TRP A 136 -4.20 6.22 -1.36
C TRP A 136 -5.24 5.13 -1.63
N CYS A 137 -5.52 4.83 -2.91
CA CYS A 137 -6.47 3.81 -3.31
C CYS A 137 -5.92 2.40 -3.00
N PRO A 138 -6.50 1.66 -2.03
CA PRO A 138 -6.04 0.32 -1.68
C PRO A 138 -6.20 -0.66 -2.85
N TYR A 139 -7.26 -0.49 -3.65
CA TYR A 139 -7.52 -1.34 -4.82
C TYR A 139 -6.45 -1.19 -5.90
N SER A 140 -5.96 0.04 -6.11
CA SER A 140 -4.86 0.26 -7.04
C SER A 140 -3.54 -0.26 -6.49
N GLN A 141 -3.33 -0.12 -5.19
CA GLN A 141 -2.13 -0.64 -4.51
C GLN A 141 -2.05 -2.17 -4.66
N LYS A 142 -3.17 -2.87 -4.48
CA LYS A 142 -3.28 -4.32 -4.66
C LYS A 142 -2.78 -4.81 -6.01
N ILE A 143 -3.29 -4.24 -7.10
CA ILE A 143 -2.87 -4.61 -8.46
C ILE A 143 -1.41 -4.26 -8.72
N TRP A 144 -0.96 -3.11 -8.20
CA TRP A 144 0.44 -2.75 -8.33
C TRP A 144 1.37 -3.74 -7.63
N MET A 145 1.04 -4.13 -6.38
CA MET A 145 1.80 -5.14 -5.64
C MET A 145 1.80 -6.48 -6.34
N GLN A 146 0.66 -6.91 -6.91
CA GLN A 146 0.58 -8.14 -7.69
C GLN A 146 1.52 -8.11 -8.90
N LEU A 147 1.56 -7.01 -9.66
CA LEU A 147 2.46 -6.87 -10.81
C LEU A 147 3.94 -6.88 -10.39
N GLU A 148 4.29 -6.22 -9.29
CA GLU A 148 5.66 -6.21 -8.75
C GLU A 148 6.10 -7.60 -8.26
N GLU A 149 5.27 -8.26 -7.46
CA GLU A 149 5.57 -9.58 -6.90
C GLU A 149 5.69 -10.65 -7.99
N LYS A 150 4.84 -10.57 -9.03
CA LYS A 150 4.92 -11.45 -10.20
C LYS A 150 6.04 -11.04 -11.16
N ARG A 151 6.66 -9.87 -11.00
CA ARG A 151 7.64 -9.27 -11.92
C ARG A 151 7.12 -9.17 -13.37
N ILE A 152 5.85 -8.78 -13.53
CA ILE A 152 5.23 -8.62 -14.86
C ILE A 152 5.53 -7.21 -15.38
N PRO A 153 6.15 -7.04 -16.56
CA PRO A 153 6.40 -5.71 -17.12
C PRO A 153 5.11 -4.91 -17.34
N TYR A 154 5.08 -3.64 -16.91
CA TYR A 154 3.91 -2.78 -17.06
C TYR A 154 4.29 -1.30 -17.24
N VAL A 155 3.41 -0.54 -17.88
CA VAL A 155 3.41 0.93 -17.88
C VAL A 155 2.37 1.43 -16.90
N LYS A 156 2.65 2.51 -16.14
CA LYS A 156 1.69 3.13 -15.23
C LYS A 156 1.31 4.54 -15.64
N GLU A 157 0.01 4.80 -15.63
CA GLU A 157 -0.56 6.14 -15.76
C GLU A 157 -1.25 6.54 -14.45
N LYS A 158 -0.90 7.72 -13.95
CA LYS A 158 -1.40 8.27 -12.71
C LYS A 158 -2.65 9.09 -12.94
N ILE A 159 -3.74 8.69 -12.30
CA ILE A 159 -5.06 9.30 -12.41
C ILE A 159 -5.50 9.75 -11.03
N ASN A 160 -6.01 10.98 -10.94
CA ASN A 160 -6.55 11.50 -9.69
C ASN A 160 -7.79 10.71 -9.24
N MET A 161 -7.94 10.52 -7.93
CA MET A 161 -9.22 10.09 -7.34
C MET A 161 -10.23 11.23 -7.33
N ARG A 162 -11.52 10.87 -7.31
CA ARG A 162 -12.63 11.83 -7.33
C ARG A 162 -12.57 12.84 -6.17
N CYS A 163 -12.03 12.45 -5.02
CA CYS A 163 -12.03 13.28 -3.81
C CYS A 163 -10.97 14.40 -3.79
N TYR A 164 -9.99 14.42 -4.72
CA TYR A 164 -8.93 15.43 -4.68
C TYR A 164 -8.55 16.03 -6.04
N GLY A 165 -9.20 15.63 -7.14
CA GLY A 165 -8.92 16.26 -8.44
C GLY A 165 -9.79 15.77 -9.59
N LEU A 166 -9.77 16.54 -10.68
CA LEU A 166 -10.38 16.14 -11.93
C LEU A 166 -9.56 15.02 -12.60
N LYS A 167 -10.26 14.12 -13.27
CA LYS A 167 -9.66 13.05 -14.09
C LYS A 167 -9.47 13.55 -15.52
N PRO A 168 -8.37 13.18 -16.20
CA PRO A 168 -8.18 13.51 -17.61
C PRO A 168 -9.32 12.99 -18.48
N GLU A 169 -9.75 13.78 -19.48
CA GLU A 169 -10.80 13.35 -20.42
C GLU A 169 -10.39 12.10 -21.22
N SER A 170 -9.09 11.93 -21.50
CA SER A 170 -8.54 10.74 -22.14
C SER A 170 -8.85 9.48 -21.34
N PHE A 171 -8.65 9.52 -20.01
CA PHE A 171 -8.98 8.41 -19.13
C PHE A 171 -10.49 8.19 -19.03
N MET A 172 -11.29 9.26 -18.95
CA MET A 172 -12.75 9.13 -18.86
C MET A 172 -13.37 8.50 -20.12
N LYS A 173 -12.73 8.61 -21.29
CA LYS A 173 -13.15 7.91 -22.51
C LYS A 173 -12.89 6.39 -22.43
N ILE A 174 -11.82 5.99 -21.74
CA ILE A 174 -11.44 4.59 -21.55
C ILE A 174 -12.31 3.94 -20.46
N ALA A 175 -12.46 4.62 -19.33
CA ALA A 175 -13.23 4.16 -18.17
C ALA A 175 -14.27 5.20 -17.75
N PRO A 176 -15.47 5.21 -18.37
CA PRO A 176 -16.52 6.21 -18.08
C PRO A 176 -17.00 6.23 -16.62
N SER A 177 -16.87 5.12 -15.89
CA SER A 177 -17.17 5.07 -14.45
C SER A 177 -16.25 5.97 -13.62
N GLY A 178 -15.04 6.22 -14.12
CA GLY A 178 -13.95 6.89 -13.42
C GLY A 178 -13.40 6.07 -12.24
N ALA A 179 -13.81 4.81 -12.07
CA ALA A 179 -13.32 3.95 -11.00
C ALA A 179 -11.85 3.57 -11.24
N LEU A 180 -11.11 3.30 -10.16
CA LEU A 180 -9.73 2.82 -10.20
C LEU A 180 -9.59 1.61 -9.27
N PRO A 181 -8.69 0.65 -9.57
CA PRO A 181 -7.81 0.62 -10.74
C PRO A 181 -8.55 0.23 -12.04
N VAL A 182 -7.89 0.50 -13.16
CA VAL A 182 -8.22 -0.01 -14.48
C VAL A 182 -6.91 -0.48 -15.12
N ILE A 183 -6.94 -1.60 -15.85
CA ILE A 183 -5.83 -1.98 -16.72
C ILE A 183 -6.27 -1.98 -18.18
N GLU A 184 -5.34 -1.69 -19.07
CA GLU A 184 -5.40 -2.15 -20.46
C GLU A 184 -4.45 -3.33 -20.61
N LEU A 185 -4.96 -4.48 -21.03
CA LEU A 185 -4.19 -5.68 -21.34
C LEU A 185 -4.44 -6.06 -22.79
N ASP A 186 -3.39 -5.95 -23.63
CA ASP A 186 -3.48 -6.23 -25.07
C ASP A 186 -4.67 -5.51 -25.76
N GLY A 187 -4.91 -4.26 -25.36
CA GLY A 187 -5.98 -3.41 -25.87
C GLY A 187 -7.36 -3.66 -25.24
N GLN A 188 -7.51 -4.61 -24.32
CA GLN A 188 -8.74 -4.84 -23.56
C GLN A 188 -8.74 -4.04 -22.27
N VAL A 189 -9.81 -3.27 -22.03
CA VAL A 189 -9.98 -2.48 -20.80
C VAL A 189 -10.67 -3.32 -19.75
N ILE A 190 -10.02 -3.48 -18.59
CA ILE A 190 -10.50 -4.31 -17.49
C ILE A 190 -10.54 -3.47 -16.21
N SER A 191 -11.69 -3.47 -15.55
CA SER A 191 -11.93 -2.80 -14.27
C SER A 191 -12.25 -3.81 -13.17
N GLU A 192 -12.41 -3.33 -11.94
CA GLU A 192 -12.60 -4.13 -10.71
C GLU A 192 -11.34 -4.87 -10.28
N SER A 193 -10.77 -4.48 -9.14
CA SER A 193 -9.49 -5.03 -8.67
C SER A 193 -9.47 -6.55 -8.49
N SER A 194 -10.56 -7.18 -8.06
CA SER A 194 -10.62 -8.64 -7.95
C SER A 194 -10.65 -9.34 -9.31
N VAL A 195 -11.33 -8.75 -10.30
CA VAL A 195 -11.38 -9.26 -11.68
C VAL A 195 -10.02 -9.10 -12.35
N ILE A 196 -9.43 -7.90 -12.24
CA ILE A 196 -8.08 -7.62 -12.74
C ILE A 196 -7.08 -8.61 -12.16
N ALA A 197 -7.12 -8.84 -10.84
CA ALA A 197 -6.19 -9.76 -10.20
C ALA A 197 -6.30 -11.18 -10.76
N ARG A 198 -7.52 -11.65 -11.00
CA ARG A 198 -7.76 -12.96 -11.58
C ARG A 198 -7.28 -13.04 -13.04
N VAL A 199 -7.58 -12.02 -13.85
CA VAL A 199 -7.13 -11.98 -15.25
C VAL A 199 -5.61 -11.97 -15.34
N ILE A 200 -4.92 -11.23 -14.47
CA ILE A 200 -3.45 -11.24 -14.41
C ILE A 200 -2.91 -12.65 -14.08
N GLU A 201 -3.56 -13.41 -13.21
CA GLU A 201 -3.15 -14.80 -12.95
C GLU A 201 -3.35 -15.71 -14.16
N ASP A 202 -4.48 -15.57 -14.87
CA ASP A 202 -4.82 -16.43 -16.00
C ASP A 202 -3.97 -16.09 -17.26
N GLU A 203 -3.60 -14.82 -17.46
CA GLU A 203 -2.91 -14.32 -18.68
C GLU A 203 -1.37 -14.34 -18.61
N PHE A 204 -0.81 -14.54 -17.40
CA PHE A 204 0.63 -14.61 -17.15
C PHE A 204 1.01 -15.89 -16.35
N PRO A 205 0.65 -17.10 -16.83
CA PRO A 205 0.90 -18.35 -16.12
C PRO A 205 2.39 -18.71 -16.00
N GLU A 206 3.25 -18.09 -16.80
CA GLU A 206 4.71 -18.24 -16.77
C GLU A 206 5.38 -17.51 -15.60
N HIS A 207 4.67 -16.57 -14.97
CA HIS A 207 5.14 -15.85 -13.78
C HIS A 207 4.75 -16.59 -12.49
N LYS A 208 5.41 -16.27 -11.36
CA LYS A 208 5.09 -16.84 -10.04
C LYS A 208 3.57 -16.75 -9.78
N PRO A 209 2.86 -17.87 -9.55
CA PRO A 209 1.44 -17.82 -9.26
C PRO A 209 1.19 -17.28 -7.85
N LEU A 210 0.23 -16.35 -7.72
CA LEU A 210 -0.23 -15.83 -6.43
C LEU A 210 -1.60 -16.37 -6.05
N LEU A 211 -2.30 -17.02 -6.99
CA LEU A 211 -3.49 -17.84 -6.74
C LEU A 211 -3.30 -19.26 -7.30
N PRO A 212 -2.36 -20.07 -6.78
CA PRO A 212 -2.05 -21.41 -7.31
C PRO A 212 -3.11 -22.48 -6.93
N TYR A 213 -4.38 -22.12 -6.83
CA TYR A 213 -5.45 -22.99 -6.32
C TYR A 213 -6.42 -23.36 -7.43
N ALA A 214 -6.69 -24.66 -7.56
CA ALA A 214 -7.66 -25.13 -8.54
C ALA A 214 -9.07 -24.58 -8.23
N PRO A 215 -9.87 -24.18 -9.24
CA PRO A 215 -11.26 -23.81 -9.03
C PRO A 215 -12.04 -24.93 -8.31
N GLY A 216 -12.74 -24.59 -7.23
CA GLY A 216 -13.51 -25.55 -6.43
C GLY A 216 -12.66 -26.44 -5.49
N SER A 217 -11.35 -26.22 -5.40
CA SER A 217 -10.53 -26.84 -4.33
C SER A 217 -10.84 -26.20 -2.97
N ALA A 218 -10.61 -26.95 -1.90
CA ALA A 218 -10.77 -26.45 -0.53
C ALA A 218 -9.83 -25.25 -0.26
N GLU A 219 -8.61 -25.30 -0.77
CA GLU A 219 -7.63 -24.21 -0.67
C GLU A 219 -8.09 -22.98 -1.45
N GLY A 220 -8.66 -23.17 -2.64
CA GLY A 220 -9.22 -22.07 -3.44
C GLY A 220 -10.48 -21.46 -2.82
N GLU A 221 -11.29 -22.25 -2.12
CA GLU A 221 -12.41 -21.76 -1.31
C GLU A 221 -11.95 -20.97 -0.10
N ARG A 222 -10.93 -21.47 0.61
CA ARG A 222 -10.30 -20.76 1.72
C ARG A 222 -9.69 -19.42 1.26
N ALA A 223 -8.91 -19.41 0.18
CA ALA A 223 -8.32 -18.19 -0.36
C ALA A 223 -9.39 -17.15 -0.72
N ARG A 224 -10.49 -17.58 -1.35
CA ARG A 224 -11.61 -16.68 -1.69
C ARG A 224 -12.28 -16.10 -0.45
N TYR A 225 -12.52 -16.91 0.57
CA TYR A 225 -13.07 -16.45 1.85
C TYR A 225 -12.16 -15.39 2.48
N LEU A 226 -10.86 -15.67 2.59
CA LEU A 226 -9.89 -14.75 3.18
C LEU A 226 -9.78 -13.43 2.40
N MET A 227 -9.75 -13.48 1.06
CA MET A 227 -9.77 -12.26 0.24
C MET A 227 -11.04 -11.43 0.43
N GLN A 228 -12.18 -12.04 0.78
CA GLN A 228 -13.41 -11.31 1.09
C GLN A 228 -13.35 -10.63 2.47
N MET A 229 -12.56 -11.14 3.42
CA MET A 229 -12.38 -10.51 4.73
C MET A 229 -11.77 -9.11 4.62
N GLU A 230 -10.96 -8.84 3.59
CA GLU A 230 -10.45 -7.49 3.26
C GLU A 230 -11.60 -6.46 3.15
N ARG A 231 -12.74 -6.85 2.53
CA ARG A 231 -13.91 -5.97 2.42
C ARG A 231 -14.56 -5.69 3.76
N ALA A 232 -14.67 -6.71 4.62
CA ALA A 232 -15.23 -6.57 5.96
C ALA A 232 -14.33 -5.66 6.82
N LEU A 233 -13.02 -5.91 6.84
CA LEU A 233 -12.05 -5.14 7.59
C LEU A 233 -12.04 -3.67 7.14
N PHE A 234 -11.92 -3.43 5.83
CA PHE A 234 -11.96 -2.08 5.28
C PHE A 234 -13.29 -1.38 5.58
N GLY A 235 -14.41 -2.08 5.45
CA GLY A 235 -15.74 -1.53 5.73
C GLY A 235 -15.90 -1.08 7.18
N ARG A 236 -15.50 -1.91 8.15
CA ARG A 236 -15.55 -1.55 9.57
C ARG A 236 -14.58 -0.43 9.92
N TRP A 237 -13.36 -0.48 9.38
CA TRP A 237 -12.39 0.59 9.56
C TRP A 237 -12.92 1.93 9.03
N MET A 238 -13.45 1.95 7.80
CA MET A 238 -14.03 3.16 7.20
C MET A 238 -15.23 3.66 8.00
N GLN A 239 -16.13 2.77 8.42
CA GLN A 239 -17.26 3.12 9.27
C GLN A 239 -16.79 3.78 10.57
N TRP A 240 -15.78 3.22 11.22
CA TRP A 240 -15.23 3.76 12.46
C TRP A 240 -14.64 5.17 12.25
N ILE A 241 -13.76 5.36 11.27
CA ILE A 241 -13.07 6.65 11.09
C ILE A 241 -13.97 7.77 10.53
N THR A 242 -15.08 7.43 9.85
CA THR A 242 -15.99 8.41 9.22
C THR A 242 -17.28 8.66 9.99
N SER A 243 -17.54 7.89 11.06
CA SER A 243 -18.67 8.12 11.96
C SER A 243 -18.30 9.04 13.13
N SER A 244 -19.26 9.31 14.01
CA SER A 244 -18.99 10.12 15.21
C SER A 244 -18.06 9.38 16.16
N TRP A 245 -16.94 9.99 16.50
CA TRP A 245 -15.95 9.46 17.43
C TRP A 245 -16.45 9.39 18.88
N SER A 246 -17.65 9.92 19.15
CA SER A 246 -18.32 9.83 20.44
C SER A 246 -18.96 8.47 20.72
N ASP A 247 -19.15 7.64 19.67
CA ASP A 247 -19.71 6.30 19.79
C ASP A 247 -18.58 5.26 19.65
N GLY A 248 -18.31 4.51 20.73
CA GLY A 248 -17.30 3.46 20.76
C GLY A 248 -17.67 2.21 19.95
N SER A 249 -18.91 2.09 19.45
CA SER A 249 -19.40 0.93 18.71
C SER A 249 -18.57 0.65 17.44
N GLY A 250 -18.12 1.69 16.74
CA GLY A 250 -17.29 1.56 15.54
C GLY A 250 -15.93 0.93 15.82
N TYR A 251 -15.30 1.31 16.94
CA TYR A 251 -14.02 0.72 17.37
C TYR A 251 -14.18 -0.75 17.76
N SER A 252 -15.23 -1.10 18.51
CA SER A 252 -15.52 -2.48 18.89
C SER A 252 -15.72 -3.36 17.65
N ALA A 253 -16.59 -2.93 16.74
CA ALA A 253 -16.88 -3.70 15.52
C ALA A 253 -15.66 -3.83 14.58
N TYR A 254 -14.78 -2.84 14.55
CA TYR A 254 -13.50 -2.95 13.84
C TYR A 254 -12.56 -3.94 14.53
N SER A 255 -12.44 -3.87 15.85
CA SER A 255 -11.58 -4.75 16.65
C SER A 255 -12.00 -6.22 16.53
N GLU A 256 -13.30 -6.52 16.55
CA GLU A 256 -13.83 -7.89 16.34
C GLU A 256 -13.43 -8.48 14.99
N VAL A 257 -13.45 -7.67 13.92
CA VAL A 257 -12.99 -8.13 12.60
C VAL A 257 -11.48 -8.28 12.57
N LEU A 258 -10.73 -7.43 13.27
CA LEU A 258 -9.28 -7.54 13.39
C LEU A 258 -8.87 -8.81 14.14
N ASP A 259 -9.57 -9.17 15.23
CA ASP A 259 -9.36 -10.42 15.96
C ASP A 259 -9.63 -11.64 15.06
N SER A 260 -10.65 -11.56 14.20
CA SER A 260 -10.94 -12.61 13.21
C SER A 260 -9.82 -12.76 12.18
N VAL A 261 -9.24 -11.64 11.72
CA VAL A 261 -8.08 -11.65 10.80
C VAL A 261 -6.85 -12.22 11.49
N ASP A 262 -6.58 -11.87 12.74
CA ASP A 262 -5.46 -12.39 13.53
C ASP A 262 -5.59 -13.91 13.75
N ALA A 263 -6.79 -14.39 14.09
CA ALA A 263 -7.07 -15.81 14.22
C ALA A 263 -6.82 -16.58 12.91
N GLU A 264 -7.25 -16.04 11.76
CA GLU A 264 -7.00 -16.66 10.46
C GLU A 264 -5.52 -16.69 10.12
N LEU A 265 -4.78 -15.61 10.40
CA LEU A 265 -3.33 -15.55 10.20
C LEU A 265 -2.62 -16.59 11.09
N GLY A 266 -3.00 -16.69 12.37
CA GLY A 266 -2.45 -17.67 13.31
C GLY A 266 -2.74 -19.12 12.94
N SER A 267 -3.83 -19.38 12.19
CA SER A 267 -4.20 -20.71 11.72
C SER A 267 -3.39 -21.19 10.50
N GLY A 268 -2.71 -20.28 9.79
CA GLY A 268 -2.06 -20.54 8.50
C GLY A 268 -0.85 -21.48 8.57
N GLY A 269 -0.27 -21.72 9.75
CA GLY A 269 0.88 -22.62 9.92
C GLY A 269 2.20 -22.06 9.35
N GLY A 270 2.24 -20.76 9.07
CA GLY A 270 3.41 -20.05 8.55
C GLY A 270 3.25 -18.53 8.70
N PRO A 271 4.18 -17.72 8.15
CA PRO A 271 4.13 -16.26 8.27
C PRO A 271 3.05 -15.59 7.42
N TYR A 272 2.39 -16.33 6.52
CA TYR A 272 1.36 -15.83 5.59
C TYR A 272 0.05 -16.58 5.78
N PHE A 273 -1.06 -16.00 5.30
CA PHE A 273 -2.41 -16.56 5.51
C PHE A 273 -2.57 -17.98 4.97
N MET A 274 -1.87 -18.29 3.88
CA MET A 274 -1.90 -19.58 3.19
C MET A 274 -0.67 -20.46 3.49
N GLY A 275 0.08 -20.16 4.55
CA GLY A 275 1.22 -20.96 5.01
C GLY A 275 2.57 -20.28 4.81
N SER A 276 3.49 -20.97 4.14
CA SER A 276 4.86 -20.48 3.94
C SER A 276 5.00 -19.44 2.83
N ASP A 277 4.07 -19.45 1.88
CA ASP A 277 4.22 -18.71 0.63
C ASP A 277 3.36 -17.44 0.65
N PHE A 278 3.94 -16.34 0.18
CA PHE A 278 3.21 -15.10 -0.05
C PHE A 278 2.29 -15.24 -1.26
N THR A 279 1.01 -14.91 -1.08
CA THR A 279 -0.04 -15.11 -2.08
C THR A 279 -0.92 -13.86 -2.24
N MET A 280 -1.88 -13.93 -3.16
CA MET A 280 -2.85 -12.84 -3.37
C MET A 280 -3.75 -12.60 -2.16
N VAL A 281 -3.84 -13.55 -1.22
CA VAL A 281 -4.59 -13.37 0.04
C VAL A 281 -3.90 -12.33 0.93
N ASP A 282 -2.57 -12.28 0.89
CA ASP A 282 -1.75 -11.38 1.69
C ASP A 282 -1.71 -9.94 1.12
N ILE A 283 -2.23 -9.73 -0.10
CA ILE A 283 -2.33 -8.44 -0.80
C ILE A 283 -3.72 -7.81 -0.67
#